data_AF-A0A422P577-F1
#
_entry.id   AF-A0A422P577-F1
#
_cell.length_a   1.000
_cell.length_b   1.000
_cell.length_c   1.000
_cell.angle_alpha   90.00
_cell.angle_beta   90.00
_cell.angle_gamma   90.00
#
_symmetry.space_group_name_H-M   'P 1'
#
loop_
_entity.id
_entity.type
_entity.pdbx_description
1 polymer ?
#
loop_
_entity_poly.entity_id
_entity_poly.type
_entity_poly.pdbx_seq_one_letter_code
_entity_poly.pdbx_strand_id
1 'polypeptide(L)'
;MRRSFGVLAAAAATAAPTAVTANAKMNTLHRILTGELHFKNKTPVKECNIVHQFGENWQSELLEYAKTLSVEQKKVLERQVARVKLTRYTVAELAAYCGDGPAHLDAVAREANIEQGVAFLKEKGVEAFDKYVAEEAANANWKPEDVRKFADAVKAKAK
;
A
#
# COMPACT_ATOMS: atom_id res chain seq x y z
N MET A 1 39.12 -36.86 -4.20
CA MET A 1 39.26 -35.53 -4.81
C MET A 1 38.08 -34.66 -4.35
N ARG A 2 38.14 -34.05 -3.16
CA ARG A 2 38.34 -32.60 -2.94
C ARG A 2 37.87 -31.72 -4.11
N ARG A 3 36.74 -31.02 -3.93
CA ARG A 3 36.61 -29.57 -4.19
C ARG A 3 35.56 -28.97 -3.24
N SER A 4 36.06 -28.39 -2.16
CA SER A 4 35.39 -27.41 -1.33
C SER A 4 35.35 -26.08 -2.08
N PHE A 5 34.19 -25.43 -2.13
CA PHE A 5 34.09 -23.97 -2.28
C PHE A 5 32.99 -23.48 -1.35
N GLY A 6 33.28 -23.49 -0.05
CA GLY A 6 32.62 -22.57 0.88
C GLY A 6 33.17 -21.19 0.58
N VAL A 7 32.43 -20.41 -0.22
CA VAL A 7 32.71 -18.99 -0.40
C VAL A 7 32.07 -18.25 0.77
N LEU A 8 32.95 -17.57 1.49
CA LEU A 8 32.72 -16.70 2.61
C LEU A 8 31.51 -15.80 2.44
N ALA A 9 30.77 -15.69 3.54
CA ALA A 9 29.79 -14.65 3.78
C ALA A 9 30.39 -13.27 3.51
N ALA A 10 29.86 -12.58 2.51
CA ALA A 10 29.87 -11.13 2.50
C ALA A 10 28.63 -10.69 3.29
N ALA A 11 28.84 -10.28 4.54
CA ALA A 11 27.87 -9.46 5.25
C ALA A 11 27.62 -8.20 4.41
N ALA A 12 26.48 -8.16 3.72
CA ALA A 12 25.99 -6.93 3.14
C ALA A 12 25.61 -6.01 4.30
N ALA A 13 26.58 -5.19 4.73
CA ALA A 13 26.26 -3.97 5.45
C ALA A 13 25.22 -3.23 4.60
N THR A 14 24.00 -3.13 5.11
CA THR A 14 22.96 -2.24 4.59
C THR A 14 23.51 -0.82 4.67
N ALA A 15 24.24 -0.41 3.63
CA ALA A 15 24.63 0.97 3.43
C ALA A 15 23.32 1.77 3.39
N ALA A 16 23.18 2.70 4.33
CA ALA A 16 22.14 3.71 4.26
C ALA A 16 22.21 4.35 2.86
N PRO A 17 21.07 4.49 2.15
CA PRO A 17 21.08 5.09 0.83
C PRO A 17 21.69 6.49 0.96
N THR A 18 22.83 6.70 0.29
CA THR A 18 23.46 8.01 0.18
C THR A 18 22.43 8.96 -0.44
N ALA A 19 22.26 10.15 0.14
CA ALA A 19 21.21 11.11 -0.23
C ALA A 19 21.11 11.39 -1.75
N VAL A 20 22.23 11.26 -2.47
CA VAL A 20 22.30 11.38 -3.94
C VAL A 20 21.50 10.29 -4.67
N THR A 21 21.52 9.04 -4.18
CA THR A 21 20.79 7.90 -4.76
C THR A 21 19.29 7.94 -4.44
N ALA A 22 18.92 8.35 -3.22
CA ALA A 22 17.53 8.55 -2.82
C ALA A 22 16.84 9.63 -3.68
N ASN A 23 17.59 10.69 -4.03
CA ASN A 23 17.10 11.76 -4.87
C ASN A 23 16.82 11.29 -6.31
N ALA A 24 17.70 10.45 -6.89
CA ALA A 24 17.48 9.85 -8.21
C ALA A 24 16.28 8.89 -8.25
N LYS A 25 16.10 8.08 -7.20
CA LYS A 25 14.95 7.18 -7.02
C LYS A 25 13.64 7.97 -6.99
N MET A 26 13.53 8.99 -6.14
CA MET A 26 12.31 9.80 -6.03
C MET A 26 12.06 10.70 -7.24
N ASN A 27 13.12 11.19 -7.90
CA ASN A 27 13.00 11.87 -9.18
C ASN A 27 12.38 10.94 -10.24
N THR A 28 12.82 9.69 -10.30
CA THR A 28 12.25 8.69 -11.22
C THR A 28 10.77 8.47 -10.93
N LEU A 29 10.40 8.30 -9.65
CA LEU A 29 9.00 8.15 -9.25
C LEU A 29 8.16 9.38 -9.64
N HIS A 30 8.65 10.59 -9.35
CA HIS A 30 8.00 11.83 -9.73
C HIS A 30 7.72 11.90 -11.24
N ARG A 31 8.71 11.54 -12.08
CA ARG A 31 8.56 11.50 -13.54
C ARG A 31 7.57 10.44 -14.01
N ILE A 32 7.48 9.31 -13.31
CA ILE A 32 6.45 8.28 -13.57
C ILE A 32 5.05 8.81 -13.22
N LEU A 33 4.90 9.43 -12.05
CA LEU A 33 3.61 9.97 -11.58
C LEU A 33 3.10 11.12 -12.44
N THR A 34 4.00 11.88 -13.06
CA THR A 34 3.65 12.98 -13.97
C THR A 34 3.49 12.54 -15.42
N GLY A 35 3.77 11.28 -15.75
CA GLY A 35 3.61 10.70 -17.08
C GLY A 35 4.78 10.95 -18.04
N GLU A 36 5.89 11.51 -17.56
CA GLU A 36 7.11 11.67 -18.35
C GLU A 36 7.84 10.33 -18.57
N LEU A 37 7.72 9.42 -17.60
CA LEU A 37 8.29 8.08 -17.65
C LEU A 37 7.21 7.03 -17.42
N HIS A 38 7.50 5.81 -17.87
CA HIS A 38 6.63 4.66 -17.67
C HIS A 38 7.40 3.58 -16.93
N PHE A 39 6.69 2.72 -16.20
CA PHE A 39 7.29 1.48 -15.72
C PHE A 39 7.76 0.62 -16.89
N LYS A 40 8.79 -0.19 -16.63
CA LYS A 40 9.23 -1.23 -17.58
C LYS A 40 8.03 -2.12 -17.92
N ASN A 41 7.98 -2.60 -19.16
CA ASN A 41 6.89 -3.43 -19.69
C ASN A 41 5.50 -2.77 -19.70
N LYS A 42 5.43 -1.43 -19.59
CA LYS A 42 4.15 -0.67 -19.58
C LYS A 42 3.21 -1.12 -18.46
N THR A 43 3.75 -1.58 -17.33
CA THR A 43 2.97 -1.90 -16.14
C THR A 43 2.17 -0.67 -15.69
N PRO A 44 0.90 -0.82 -15.27
CA PRO A 44 0.08 0.31 -14.84
C PRO A 44 0.63 0.95 -13.56
N VAL A 45 0.47 2.27 -13.48
CA VAL A 45 0.83 3.04 -12.28
C VAL A 45 -0.23 2.80 -11.21
N LYS A 46 0.05 1.83 -10.33
CA LYS A 46 -0.78 1.48 -9.17
C LYS A 46 0.06 1.50 -7.90
N GLU A 47 -0.58 1.76 -6.76
CA GLU A 47 0.10 1.81 -5.46
C GLU A 47 0.86 0.51 -5.17
N CYS A 48 0.29 -0.67 -5.42
CA CYS A 48 0.98 -1.95 -5.23
C CYS A 48 2.26 -2.08 -6.06
N ASN A 49 2.27 -1.61 -7.31
CA ASN A 49 3.44 -1.64 -8.18
C ASN A 49 4.50 -0.61 -7.74
N ILE A 50 4.07 0.53 -7.20
CA ILE A 50 4.97 1.55 -6.63
C ILE A 50 5.61 1.00 -5.37
N VAL A 51 4.84 0.44 -4.43
CA VAL A 51 5.36 -0.16 -3.20
C VAL A 51 6.34 -1.28 -3.53
N HIS A 52 6.04 -2.13 -4.51
CA HIS A 52 6.95 -3.20 -4.93
C HIS A 52 8.31 -2.68 -5.44
N GLN A 53 8.34 -1.60 -6.21
CA GLN A 53 9.57 -1.07 -6.82
C GLN A 53 10.30 -0.02 -5.98
N PHE A 54 9.56 0.75 -5.17
CA PHE A 54 10.05 1.92 -4.41
C PHE A 54 10.00 1.71 -2.90
N GLY A 55 9.41 0.62 -2.41
CA GLY A 55 9.30 0.27 -1.00
C GLY A 55 8.10 0.91 -0.29
N GLU A 56 7.79 0.42 0.91
CA GLU A 56 6.68 0.87 1.76
C GLU A 56 6.75 2.36 2.12
N ASN A 57 7.96 2.90 2.25
CA ASN A 57 8.19 4.29 2.65
C ASN A 57 8.16 5.30 1.49
N TRP A 58 7.74 4.87 0.29
CA TRP A 58 7.77 5.71 -0.91
C TRP A 58 7.05 7.06 -0.73
N GLN A 59 5.92 7.10 0.00
CA GLN A 59 5.18 8.34 0.22
C GLN A 59 6.00 9.34 1.03
N SER A 60 6.59 8.91 2.14
CA SER A 60 7.41 9.75 3.02
C SER A 60 8.67 10.23 2.30
N GLU A 61 9.35 9.34 1.57
CA GLU A 61 10.52 9.68 0.77
C GLU A 61 10.17 10.69 -0.34
N LEU A 62 9.01 10.53 -0.99
CA LEU A 62 8.53 11.43 -2.03
C LEU A 62 8.10 12.79 -1.49
N LEU A 63 7.51 12.85 -0.29
CA LEU A 63 7.19 14.10 0.40
C LEU A 63 8.46 14.88 0.79
N GLU A 64 9.52 14.18 1.21
CA GLU A 64 10.81 14.81 1.46
C GLU A 64 11.40 15.37 0.17
N TYR A 65 11.39 14.58 -0.91
CA TYR A 65 11.80 15.03 -2.24
C TYR A 65 11.00 16.24 -2.73
N ALA A 66 9.69 16.27 -2.46
CA ALA A 66 8.80 17.35 -2.89
C ALA A 66 9.18 18.72 -2.32
N LYS A 67 9.96 18.78 -1.23
CA LYS A 67 10.51 20.05 -0.69
C LYS A 67 11.52 20.71 -1.63
N THR A 68 12.09 19.97 -2.57
CA THR A 68 13.05 20.47 -3.56
C THR A 68 12.38 21.01 -4.83
N LEU A 69 11.07 20.80 -4.98
CA LEU A 69 10.31 21.18 -6.18
C LEU A 69 9.77 22.61 -6.09
N SER A 70 9.44 23.20 -7.24
CA SER A 70 8.65 24.44 -7.27
C SER A 70 7.25 24.23 -6.68
N VAL A 71 6.59 25.32 -6.29
CA VAL A 71 5.23 25.29 -5.72
C VAL A 71 4.24 24.63 -6.69
N GLU A 72 4.36 24.92 -7.98
CA GLU A 72 3.50 24.38 -9.03
C GLU A 72 3.71 22.88 -9.21
N GLN A 73 4.97 22.44 -9.28
CA GLN A 73 5.32 21.02 -9.39
C GLN A 73 4.85 20.23 -8.18
N LYS A 74 4.99 20.79 -6.98
CA LYS A 74 4.49 20.19 -5.75
C LYS A 74 2.97 19.98 -5.78
N LYS A 75 2.20 20.97 -6.21
CA LYS A 75 0.73 20.85 -6.37
C LYS A 75 0.33 19.75 -7.37
N VAL A 76 1.09 19.62 -8.46
CA VAL A 76 0.87 18.53 -9.42
C VAL A 76 1.14 17.19 -8.75
N LEU A 77 2.27 17.05 -8.07
CA LEU A 77 2.66 15.83 -7.38
C LEU A 77 1.64 15.40 -6.32
N GLU A 78 1.19 16.33 -5.47
CA GLU A 78 0.16 16.07 -4.45
C GLU A 78 -1.13 15.49 -5.06
N ARG A 79 -1.58 16.05 -6.19
CA ARG A 79 -2.74 15.52 -6.92
C ARG A 79 -2.50 14.11 -7.47
N GLN A 80 -1.30 13.83 -7.99
CA GLN A 80 -0.99 12.49 -8.50
C GLN A 80 -0.90 11.47 -7.36
N VAL A 81 -0.32 11.85 -6.21
CA VAL A 81 -0.31 11.01 -5.00
C VAL A 81 -1.73 10.69 -4.56
N ALA A 82 -2.63 11.68 -4.53
CA ALA A 82 -4.03 11.45 -4.20
C ALA A 82 -4.72 10.47 -5.17
N ARG A 83 -4.44 10.56 -6.48
CA ARG A 83 -4.96 9.62 -7.48
C ARG A 83 -4.40 8.21 -7.32
N VAL A 84 -3.10 8.09 -7.04
CA VAL A 84 -2.48 6.79 -6.77
C VAL A 84 -3.10 6.11 -5.56
N LYS A 85 -3.42 6.86 -4.50
CA LYS A 85 -4.10 6.29 -3.32
C LYS A 85 -5.45 5.65 -3.66
N LEU A 86 -6.15 6.12 -4.68
CA LEU A 86 -7.40 5.48 -5.14
C LEU A 86 -7.13 4.12 -5.80
N THR A 87 -5.95 3.94 -6.41
CA THR A 87 -5.58 2.71 -7.13
C THR A 87 -5.28 1.52 -6.23
N ARG A 88 -5.27 1.72 -4.89
CA ARG A 88 -5.17 0.62 -3.92
C ARG A 88 -6.43 -0.22 -3.86
N TYR A 89 -7.57 0.39 -4.15
CA TYR A 89 -8.84 -0.30 -4.23
C TYR A 89 -8.95 -1.06 -5.54
N THR A 90 -9.65 -2.20 -5.48
CA THR A 90 -10.03 -2.91 -6.69
C THR A 90 -11.08 -2.11 -7.47
N VAL A 91 -11.21 -2.41 -8.76
CA VAL A 91 -12.22 -1.73 -9.61
C VAL A 91 -13.64 -1.99 -9.10
N ALA A 92 -13.90 -3.19 -8.56
CA ALA A 92 -15.19 -3.54 -7.99
C ALA A 92 -15.51 -2.71 -6.73
N GLU A 93 -14.56 -2.58 -5.81
CA GLU A 93 -14.73 -1.76 -4.60
C GLU A 93 -14.90 -0.27 -4.94
N LEU A 94 -14.15 0.25 -5.93
CA LEU A 94 -14.35 1.63 -6.39
C LEU A 94 -15.76 1.84 -6.94
N ALA A 95 -16.28 0.89 -7.72
CA ALA A 95 -17.64 0.97 -8.25
C ALA A 95 -18.70 0.90 -7.14
N ALA A 96 -18.44 0.14 -6.07
CA ALA A 96 -19.38 -0.02 -4.96
C ALA A 96 -19.33 1.14 -3.95
N TYR A 97 -18.13 1.65 -3.65
CA TYR A 97 -17.91 2.50 -2.46
C TYR A 97 -17.52 3.96 -2.81
N CYS A 98 -17.23 4.28 -4.07
CA CYS A 98 -16.80 5.63 -4.48
C CYS A 98 -17.97 6.50 -5.01
N GLY A 99 -19.23 6.12 -4.77
CA GLY A 99 -20.41 6.83 -5.28
C GLY A 99 -20.50 8.30 -4.84
N ASP A 100 -20.19 8.56 -3.57
CA ASP A 100 -20.17 9.92 -2.98
C ASP A 100 -18.84 10.66 -3.25
N GLY A 101 -17.94 10.03 -4.01
CA GLY A 101 -16.64 10.56 -4.38
C GLY A 101 -15.49 10.11 -3.48
N PRO A 102 -14.25 10.44 -3.89
CA PRO A 102 -13.02 9.88 -3.32
C PRO A 102 -12.76 10.28 -1.85
N ALA A 103 -13.39 11.35 -1.37
CA ALA A 103 -13.25 11.80 0.02
C ALA A 103 -13.97 10.87 1.02
N HIS A 104 -15.00 10.15 0.58
CA HIS A 104 -15.82 9.27 1.42
C HIS A 104 -15.44 7.80 1.28
N LEU A 105 -14.69 7.45 0.23
CA LEU A 105 -14.34 6.09 -0.14
C LEU A 105 -13.81 5.24 1.04
N ASP A 106 -12.88 5.78 1.83
CA ASP A 106 -12.28 5.06 2.97
C ASP A 106 -13.29 4.76 4.08
N ALA A 107 -14.18 5.70 4.35
CA ALA A 107 -15.21 5.54 5.37
C ALA A 107 -16.25 4.52 4.92
N VAL A 108 -16.74 4.64 3.69
CA VAL A 108 -17.74 3.74 3.10
C VAL A 108 -17.20 2.31 2.97
N ALA A 109 -15.98 2.15 2.44
CA ALA A 109 -15.34 0.84 2.31
C ALA A 109 -15.14 0.17 3.68
N ARG A 110 -14.73 0.95 4.70
CA ARG A 110 -14.58 0.44 6.06
C ARG A 110 -15.92 -0.02 6.64
N GLU A 111 -16.97 0.77 6.48
CA GLU A 111 -18.30 0.44 6.98
C GLU A 111 -18.83 -0.84 6.32
N ALA A 112 -18.75 -0.93 4.99
CA ALA A 112 -19.13 -2.12 4.23
C ALA A 112 -18.36 -3.37 4.68
N ASN A 113 -17.04 -3.28 4.89
CA ASN A 113 -16.23 -4.41 5.36
C ASN A 113 -16.62 -4.85 6.78
N ILE A 114 -16.94 -3.89 7.66
CA ILE A 114 -17.42 -4.22 9.01
C ILE A 114 -18.78 -4.93 8.93
N GLU A 115 -19.70 -4.48 8.07
CA GLU A 115 -21.02 -5.11 7.91
C GLU A 115 -20.95 -6.51 7.35
N GLN A 116 -20.10 -6.74 6.35
CA GLN A 116 -19.79 -8.08 5.84
C GLN A 116 -19.19 -8.96 6.93
N GLY A 117 -18.26 -8.42 7.73
CA GLY A 117 -17.69 -9.12 8.88
C GLY A 117 -18.75 -9.49 9.94
N VAL A 118 -19.68 -8.58 10.25
CA VAL A 118 -20.77 -8.84 11.20
C VAL A 118 -21.70 -9.92 10.68
N ALA A 119 -22.08 -9.87 9.40
CA ALA A 119 -22.90 -10.90 8.77
C ALA A 119 -22.22 -12.28 8.84
N PHE A 120 -20.93 -12.34 8.47
CA PHE A 120 -20.14 -13.57 8.54
C PHE A 120 -20.03 -14.10 9.98
N LEU A 121 -19.75 -13.23 10.94
CA LEU A 121 -19.64 -13.61 12.36
C LEU A 121 -20.96 -14.17 12.89
N LYS A 122 -22.10 -13.56 12.54
CA LYS A 122 -23.42 -14.04 12.94
C LYS A 122 -23.78 -15.38 12.30
N GLU A 123 -23.33 -15.64 11.07
CA GLU A 123 -23.62 -16.88 10.35
C GLU A 123 -22.70 -18.04 10.78
N LYS A 124 -21.39 -17.78 10.92
CA LYS A 124 -20.37 -18.83 11.09
C LYS A 124 -19.81 -18.91 12.50
N GLY A 125 -20.06 -17.92 13.34
CA GLY A 125 -19.52 -17.82 14.70
C GLY A 125 -18.11 -17.21 14.77
N VAL A 126 -17.66 -16.97 15.99
CA VAL A 126 -16.43 -16.22 16.30
C VAL A 126 -15.16 -16.95 15.83
N GLU A 127 -15.07 -18.26 16.03
CA GLU A 127 -13.87 -19.04 15.68
C GLU A 127 -13.62 -19.06 14.16
N ALA A 128 -14.68 -19.28 13.38
CA ALA A 128 -14.60 -19.24 11.92
C ALA A 128 -14.26 -17.84 11.40
N PHE A 129 -14.81 -16.80 12.03
CA PHE A 129 -14.49 -15.41 11.70
C PHE A 129 -13.01 -15.09 11.98
N ASP A 130 -12.51 -15.42 13.17
CA ASP A 130 -11.13 -15.12 13.55
C ASP A 130 -10.12 -15.85 12.65
N LYS A 131 -10.42 -17.11 12.27
CA LYS A 131 -9.62 -17.86 11.31
C LYS A 131 -9.64 -17.22 9.92
N TYR A 132 -10.83 -16.90 9.40
CA TYR A 132 -10.98 -16.27 8.09
C TYR A 132 -10.22 -14.95 7.99
N VAL A 133 -10.36 -14.09 9.01
CA VAL A 133 -9.66 -12.81 9.07
C VAL A 133 -8.14 -12.99 9.11
N ALA A 134 -7.63 -13.99 9.85
CA ALA A 134 -6.20 -14.26 9.90
C ALA A 134 -5.63 -14.73 8.55
N GLU A 135 -6.37 -15.57 7.82
CA GLU A 135 -5.98 -16.06 6.49
C GLU A 135 -5.96 -14.92 5.46
N GLU A 136 -7.03 -14.11 5.40
CA GLU A 136 -7.10 -12.97 4.50
C GLU A 136 -6.05 -11.89 4.83
N ALA A 137 -5.81 -11.64 6.11
CA ALA A 137 -4.78 -10.69 6.54
C ALA A 137 -3.38 -11.10 6.08
N ALA A 138 -3.05 -12.40 6.15
CA ALA A 138 -1.78 -12.91 5.66
C ALA A 138 -1.65 -12.75 4.14
N ASN A 139 -2.71 -13.04 3.39
CA ASN A 139 -2.74 -12.90 1.93
C ASN A 139 -2.62 -11.43 1.48
N ALA A 140 -3.29 -10.53 2.19
CA ALA A 140 -3.29 -9.10 1.90
C ALA A 140 -2.11 -8.33 2.54
N ASN A 141 -1.22 -9.03 3.26
CA ASN A 141 -0.10 -8.46 4.01
C ASN A 141 -0.54 -7.34 4.98
N TRP A 142 -1.68 -7.53 5.66
CA TRP A 142 -2.17 -6.60 6.67
C TRP A 142 -1.31 -6.61 7.92
N LYS A 143 -1.14 -5.44 8.52
CA LYS A 143 -0.40 -5.32 9.77
C LYS A 143 -1.23 -5.86 10.94
N PRO A 144 -0.63 -6.55 11.93
CA PRO A 144 -1.37 -7.13 13.06
C PRO A 144 -2.25 -6.11 13.81
N GLU A 145 -1.79 -4.86 13.93
CA GLU A 145 -2.55 -3.80 14.57
C GLU A 145 -3.84 -3.43 13.84
N ASP A 146 -3.85 -3.50 12.51
CA ASP A 146 -5.01 -3.16 11.69
C ASP A 146 -6.01 -4.31 11.63
N VAL A 147 -5.51 -5.55 11.60
CA VAL A 147 -6.31 -6.77 11.77
C VAL A 147 -7.08 -6.72 13.10
N ARG A 148 -6.38 -6.41 14.20
CA ARG A 148 -7.01 -6.30 15.52
C ARG A 148 -8.09 -5.22 15.55
N LYS A 149 -7.80 -4.01 15.06
CA LYS A 149 -8.79 -2.92 15.00
C LYS A 149 -10.04 -3.32 14.19
N PHE A 150 -9.86 -4.05 13.09
CA PHE A 150 -10.97 -4.53 12.28
C PHE A 150 -11.81 -5.56 13.04
N ALA A 151 -11.18 -6.60 13.58
CA ALA A 151 -11.87 -7.66 14.32
C ALA A 151 -12.62 -7.11 15.55
N ASP A 152 -12.02 -6.18 16.30
CA ASP A 152 -12.65 -5.53 17.44
C ASP A 152 -13.88 -4.71 17.02
N ALA A 153 -13.79 -3.98 15.91
CA ALA A 153 -14.92 -3.20 15.39
C ALA A 153 -16.09 -4.09 14.94
N VAL A 154 -15.80 -5.21 14.27
CA VAL A 154 -16.83 -6.21 13.88
C VAL A 154 -17.48 -6.81 15.13
N LYS A 155 -16.69 -7.29 16.08
CA LYS A 155 -17.20 -7.90 17.33
C LYS A 155 -17.99 -6.91 18.17
N ALA A 156 -17.63 -5.62 18.15
CA ALA A 156 -18.38 -4.57 18.83
C ALA A 156 -19.72 -4.27 18.16
N LYS A 157 -19.77 -4.18 16.81
CA LYS A 157 -21.02 -3.93 16.05
C LYS A 157 -21.95 -5.14 16.02
N ALA A 158 -21.42 -6.36 16.24
CA ALA A 158 -22.22 -7.58 16.27
C ALA A 158 -22.97 -7.84 17.59
N LYS A 159 -22.58 -7.14 18.67
CA LYS A 159 -23.28 -7.16 19.98
C LYS A 159 -24.56 -6.34 19.93
#